data_AF-A0A6P1X1Z6-F1
#
_entry.id   AF-A0A6P1X1Z6-F1
#
_cell.length_a   1.000
_cell.length_b   1.000
_cell.length_c   1.000
_cell.angle_alpha   90.00
_cell.angle_beta   90.00
_cell.angle_gamma   90.00
#
_symmetry.space_group_name_H-M   'P 1'
#
loop_
_entity.id
_entity.type
_entity.pdbx_description
1 polymer ?
#
loop_
_entity_poly.entity_id
_entity_poly.type
_entity_poly.pdbx_seq_one_letter_code
_entity_poly.pdbx_strand_id
1 'polypeptide(L)'
;MNGYETPNFVQALKVLNELLDLTTTYDLTYARDPEQAQDILTILKAKVHSYYQQSHQPVHTHAYSSYPYDLYYICLYNLYHNPLVPIEFGSQSKLNQSYIQQIIRTRAYFQMCAITL
;
A
#
# COMPACT_ATOMS: atom_id res chain seq x y z
N MET A 1 16.04 11.24 -17.60
CA MET A 1 15.61 9.88 -17.23
C MET A 1 16.08 9.63 -15.80
N ASN A 2 15.23 9.85 -14.80
CA ASN A 2 15.52 9.40 -13.44
C ASN A 2 15.12 7.92 -13.39
N GLY A 3 16.11 7.04 -13.48
CA GLY A 3 15.90 5.59 -13.43
C GLY A 3 15.49 5.18 -12.03
N TYR A 4 14.19 5.06 -11.78
CA TYR A 4 13.72 4.44 -10.55
C TYR A 4 13.88 2.92 -10.69
N GLU A 5 14.78 2.34 -9.88
CA GLU A 5 14.95 0.89 -9.88
C GLU A 5 13.71 0.20 -9.31
N THR A 6 13.41 -1.00 -9.82
CA THR A 6 12.35 -1.83 -9.25
C THR A 6 12.71 -2.16 -7.80
N PRO A 7 11.84 -1.86 -6.82
CA PRO A 7 12.16 -2.11 -5.42
C PRO A 7 12.37 -3.61 -5.20
N ASN A 8 13.45 -3.95 -4.51
CA ASN A 8 13.69 -5.32 -4.08
C ASN A 8 12.72 -5.72 -2.95
N PHE A 9 12.74 -6.99 -2.59
CA PHE A 9 11.86 -7.56 -1.57
C PHE A 9 11.83 -6.75 -0.26
N VAL A 10 12.99 -6.38 0.29
CA VAL A 10 13.11 -5.65 1.56
C VAL A 10 12.55 -4.24 1.44
N GLN A 11 12.83 -3.57 0.32
CA GLN A 11 12.33 -2.22 0.04
C GLN A 11 10.81 -2.21 -0.09
N ALA A 12 10.25 -3.13 -0.87
CA ALA A 12 8.80 -3.23 -1.03
C ALA A 12 8.09 -3.62 0.28
N LEU A 13 8.68 -4.52 1.08
CA LEU A 13 8.15 -4.83 2.41
C LEU A 13 8.16 -3.61 3.34
N LYS A 14 9.22 -2.79 3.29
CA LYS A 14 9.30 -1.54 4.05
C LYS A 14 8.18 -0.57 3.65
N VAL A 15 7.93 -0.40 2.36
CA VAL A 15 6.84 0.42 1.85
C VAL A 15 5.48 -0.10 2.32
N LEU A 16 5.23 -1.40 2.21
CA LEU A 16 3.98 -2.01 2.68
C LEU A 16 3.77 -1.82 4.18
N ASN A 17 4.81 -1.94 4.99
CA ASN A 17 4.74 -1.70 6.43
C ASN A 17 4.43 -0.24 6.75
N GLU A 18 5.06 0.72 6.07
CA GLU A 18 4.78 2.14 6.25
C GLU A 18 3.34 2.50 5.88
N LEU A 19 2.85 1.99 4.73
CA LEU A 19 1.47 2.22 4.31
C LEU A 19 0.47 1.57 5.27
N LEU A 20 0.78 0.39 5.80
CA LEU A 20 -0.05 -0.28 6.81
C LEU A 20 -0.13 0.53 8.11
N ASP A 21 1.01 1.04 8.58
CA ASP A 21 1.09 1.84 9.80
C ASP A 21 0.30 3.14 9.66
N LEU A 22 0.49 3.87 8.55
CA LEU A 22 -0.27 5.09 8.25
C LEU A 22 -1.77 4.83 8.14
N THR A 23 -2.18 3.75 7.47
CA THR A 23 -3.61 3.43 7.30
C THR A 23 -4.24 3.01 8.63
N THR A 24 -3.52 2.23 9.44
CA THR A 24 -4.01 1.80 10.76
C THR A 24 -4.09 2.99 11.72
N THR A 25 -3.10 3.88 11.68
CA THR A 25 -3.11 5.12 12.45
C THR A 25 -4.26 6.02 12.02
N TYR A 26 -4.51 6.15 10.72
CA TYR A 26 -5.68 6.86 10.20
C TYR A 26 -6.99 6.27 10.73
N ASP A 27 -7.19 4.96 10.67
CA ASP A 27 -8.41 4.30 11.15
C ASP A 27 -8.65 4.55 12.65
N LEU A 28 -7.60 4.41 13.46
CA LEU A 28 -7.65 4.63 14.90
C LEU A 28 -7.90 6.10 15.26
N THR A 29 -7.23 7.04 14.58
CA THR A 29 -7.41 8.47 14.82
C THR A 29 -8.79 8.92 14.34
N TYR A 30 -9.23 8.50 13.16
CA TYR A 30 -10.54 8.88 12.61
C TYR A 30 -11.70 8.47 13.53
N ALA A 31 -11.59 7.31 14.19
CA ALA A 31 -12.60 6.87 15.15
C ALA A 31 -12.72 7.76 16.41
N ARG A 32 -11.69 8.56 16.72
CA ARG A 32 -11.62 9.43 17.90
C ARG A 32 -11.78 10.91 17.53
N ASP A 33 -11.09 11.34 16.49
CA ASP A 33 -10.99 12.71 16.00
C ASP A 33 -10.86 12.69 14.46
N PRO A 34 -11.98 12.84 13.73
CA PRO A 34 -11.97 12.87 12.27
C PRO A 34 -11.22 14.05 11.66
N GLU A 35 -11.12 15.19 12.34
CA GLU A 35 -10.41 16.36 11.84
C GLU A 35 -8.91 16.12 11.88
N GLN A 36 -8.39 15.65 13.01
CA GLN A 36 -6.99 15.29 13.16
C GLN A 36 -6.56 14.17 12.20
N ALA A 37 -7.48 13.26 11.86
CA ALA A 37 -7.22 12.18 10.93
C ALA A 37 -6.90 12.66 9.50
N GLN A 38 -7.27 13.90 9.11
CA GLN A 38 -7.05 14.37 7.74
C GLN A 38 -5.61 14.67 7.39
N ASP A 39 -4.79 15.05 8.36
CA ASP A 39 -3.35 15.22 8.14
C ASP A 39 -2.72 13.87 7.80
N ILE A 40 -3.11 12.81 8.52
CA ILE A 40 -2.65 11.44 8.26
C ILE A 40 -3.12 10.98 6.88
N LEU A 41 -4.39 11.25 6.52
CA LEU A 41 -4.93 10.88 5.21
C LEU A 41 -4.17 11.58 4.07
N THR A 42 -3.81 12.85 4.26
CA THR A 42 -3.04 13.63 3.29
C THR A 42 -1.65 13.04 3.09
N ILE A 43 -0.96 12.69 4.19
CA ILE A 43 0.34 12.01 4.15
C ILE A 43 0.24 10.65 3.45
N LEU A 44 -0.78 9.85 3.80
CA LEU A 44 -1.02 8.54 3.19
C LEU A 44 -1.20 8.66 1.67
N LYS A 45 -2.05 9.58 1.20
CA LYS A 45 -2.26 9.82 -0.24
C LYS A 45 -0.98 10.24 -0.95
N ALA A 46 -0.20 11.16 -0.35
CA ALA A 46 1.07 11.60 -0.92
C ALA A 46 2.08 10.46 -1.02
N LYS A 47 2.16 9.60 0.00
CA LYS A 47 3.03 8.42 0.01
C LYS A 47 2.64 7.39 -1.03
N VAL A 48 1.36 7.02 -1.09
CA VAL A 48 0.83 6.10 -2.11
C VAL A 48 1.10 6.65 -3.51
N HIS A 49 0.84 7.94 -3.74
CA HIS A 49 1.12 8.61 -4.99
C HIS A 49 2.60 8.51 -5.39
N SER A 50 3.49 8.88 -4.47
CA SER A 50 4.94 8.82 -4.69
C SER A 50 5.42 7.39 -5.00
N TYR A 51 5.02 6.41 -4.20
CA TYR A 51 5.43 5.02 -4.39
C TYR A 51 4.90 4.42 -5.69
N TYR A 52 3.68 4.75 -6.08
CA TYR A 52 3.12 4.29 -7.36
C TYR A 52 3.83 4.94 -8.55
N GLN A 53 4.08 6.26 -8.54
CA GLN A 53 4.78 6.95 -9.62
C GLN A 53 6.24 6.48 -9.80
N GLN A 54 6.88 6.03 -8.72
CA GLN A 54 8.23 5.46 -8.76
C GLN A 54 8.25 3.98 -9.17
N SER A 55 7.09 3.31 -9.20
CA SER A 55 6.98 1.91 -9.55
C SER A 55 6.71 1.73 -11.04
N HIS A 56 7.52 0.92 -11.70
CA HIS A 56 7.31 0.56 -13.09
C HIS A 56 6.28 -0.56 -13.20
N GLN A 57 5.48 -0.55 -14.26
CA GLN A 57 4.60 -1.68 -14.54
C GLN A 57 5.45 -2.96 -14.68
N PRO A 58 5.05 -4.09 -14.05
CA PRO A 58 5.78 -5.33 -14.19
C PRO A 58 5.83 -5.72 -15.66
N VAL A 59 7.03 -5.76 -16.23
CA VAL A 59 7.23 -6.33 -17.55
C VAL A 59 7.30 -7.84 -17.35
N HIS A 60 6.33 -8.58 -17.88
CA HIS A 60 6.31 -10.05 -17.82
C HIS A 60 7.38 -10.66 -18.75
N THR A 61 8.64 -10.29 -18.55
CA THR A 61 9.78 -10.90 -19.21
C THR A 61 10.42 -11.88 -18.25
N HIS A 62 10.06 -13.15 -18.44
CA HIS A 62 10.64 -14.36 -17.86
C HIS A 62 9.96 -14.93 -16.61
N ALA A 63 9.55 -16.19 -16.76
CA ALA A 63 8.72 -17.00 -15.87
C ALA A 63 9.35 -17.40 -14.53
N TYR A 64 10.36 -16.68 -14.03
CA TYR A 64 11.16 -17.07 -12.86
C TYR A 64 11.68 -15.86 -12.06
N SER A 65 10.83 -14.89 -11.73
CA SER A 65 11.18 -13.95 -10.66
C SER A 65 10.85 -14.61 -9.30
N SER A 66 11.86 -14.79 -8.45
CA SER A 66 11.68 -15.22 -7.05
C SER A 66 10.96 -14.18 -6.19
N TYR A 67 10.83 -12.96 -6.71
CA TYR A 67 10.25 -11.81 -6.05
C TYR A 67 8.87 -11.49 -6.66
N PRO A 68 7.78 -11.49 -5.85
CA PRO A 68 6.42 -11.21 -6.33
C PRO A 68 6.16 -9.70 -6.50
N TYR A 69 6.94 -9.06 -7.37
CA TYR A 69 6.85 -7.61 -7.63
C TYR A 69 5.47 -7.18 -8.11
N ASP A 70 4.87 -8.01 -8.96
CA ASP A 70 3.55 -7.88 -9.54
C ASP A 70 2.47 -7.72 -8.48
N LEU A 71 2.53 -8.46 -7.37
CA LEU A 71 1.59 -8.29 -6.26
C LEU A 71 1.77 -6.95 -5.54
N TYR A 72 3.02 -6.53 -5.34
CA TYR A 72 3.31 -5.21 -4.77
C TYR A 72 2.81 -4.08 -5.67
N TYR A 73 3.07 -4.18 -6.97
CA TYR A 73 2.61 -3.20 -7.95
C TYR A 73 1.07 -3.13 -7.99
N ILE A 74 0.39 -4.28 -8.03
CA ILE A 74 -1.08 -4.34 -8.02
C ILE A 74 -1.64 -3.74 -6.72
N CYS A 75 -0.99 -3.99 -5.57
CA CYS A 75 -1.37 -3.36 -4.32
C CYS A 75 -1.29 -1.83 -4.47
N LEU A 76 -0.14 -1.26 -4.86
CA LEU A 76 0.00 0.18 -5.05
C LEU A 76 -0.99 0.76 -6.07
N TYR A 77 -1.19 0.06 -7.19
CA TYR A 77 -2.18 0.42 -8.21
C TYR A 77 -3.58 0.57 -7.59
N ASN A 78 -4.02 -0.43 -6.82
CA ASN A 78 -5.33 -0.40 -6.18
C ASN A 78 -5.45 0.73 -5.17
N LEU A 79 -4.42 0.93 -4.33
CA LEU A 79 -4.37 1.98 -3.32
C LEU A 79 -4.38 3.39 -3.95
N TYR A 80 -3.71 3.55 -5.10
CA TYR A 80 -3.61 4.81 -5.84
C TYR A 80 -4.92 5.17 -6.54
N HIS A 81 -5.50 4.21 -7.26
CA HIS A 81 -6.72 4.43 -8.04
C HIS A 81 -8.00 4.38 -7.20
N ASN A 82 -7.95 3.79 -6.01
CA ASN A 82 -9.05 3.77 -5.05
C ASN A 82 -8.58 4.38 -3.71
N PRO A 83 -8.22 5.68 -3.69
CA PRO A 83 -7.68 6.29 -2.47
C PRO A 83 -8.74 6.31 -1.36
N LEU A 84 -8.28 6.21 -0.11
CA LEU A 84 -9.18 6.45 1.02
C LEU A 84 -9.73 7.87 0.94
N VAL A 85 -11.04 7.98 1.04
CA VAL A 85 -11.77 9.25 1.11
C VAL A 85 -12.69 9.22 2.31
N PRO A 86 -12.89 10.37 2.98
CA PRO A 86 -13.96 10.51 3.96
C PRO A 86 -15.29 10.29 3.24
N ILE A 87 -16.16 9.46 3.82
CA ILE A 87 -17.51 9.22 3.31
C ILE A 87 -18.56 9.80 4.23
N GLU A 88 -19.58 10.41 3.63
CA GLU A 88 -20.74 10.94 4.35
C GLU A 88 -21.78 9.85 4.64
N PHE A 89 -21.80 8.79 3.81
CA PHE A 89 -22.78 7.70 3.88
C PHE A 89 -22.08 6.35 3.96
N GLY A 90 -22.49 5.53 4.94
CA GLY A 90 -21.94 4.20 5.16
C GLY A 90 -20.98 4.15 6.35
N SER A 91 -20.06 3.19 6.34
CA SER A 91 -19.12 2.98 7.45
C SER A 91 -17.69 3.24 6.98
N GLN A 92 -17.12 4.37 7.42
CA GLN A 92 -15.71 4.70 7.16
C GLN A 92 -14.78 3.58 7.63
N SER A 93 -15.04 3.02 8.82
CA SER A 93 -14.26 1.91 9.37
C SER A 93 -14.25 0.70 8.42
N LYS A 94 -15.38 0.33 7.79
CA LYS A 94 -15.37 -0.78 6.81
C LYS A 94 -14.52 -0.48 5.57
N LEU A 95 -14.53 0.76 5.08
CA LEU A 95 -13.67 1.17 3.97
C LEU A 95 -12.19 1.13 4.37
N ASN A 96 -11.85 1.67 5.53
CA ASN A 96 -10.50 1.64 6.08
C ASN A 96 -10.02 0.20 6.25
N GLN A 97 -10.85 -0.67 6.82
CA GLN A 97 -10.52 -2.09 7.00
C GLN A 97 -10.33 -2.80 5.66
N SER A 98 -11.13 -2.51 4.63
CA SER A 98 -10.91 -3.06 3.29
C SER A 98 -9.53 -2.65 2.73
N TYR A 99 -9.15 -1.39 2.91
CA TYR A 99 -7.85 -0.85 2.48
C TYR A 99 -6.69 -1.52 3.24
N ILE A 100 -6.80 -1.64 4.57
CA ILE A 100 -5.84 -2.33 5.45
C ILE A 100 -5.67 -3.79 5.01
N GLN A 101 -6.75 -4.50 4.72
CA GLN A 101 -6.71 -5.91 4.34
C GLN A 101 -5.97 -6.15 3.03
N GLN A 102 -6.05 -5.22 2.06
CA GLN A 102 -5.27 -5.33 0.82
C GLN A 102 -3.77 -5.26 1.10
N ILE A 103 -3.33 -4.37 1.99
CA ILE A 103 -1.93 -4.22 2.38
C ILE A 103 -1.46 -5.46 3.17
N ILE A 104 -2.27 -5.93 4.13
CA ILE A 104 -1.95 -7.12 4.95
C ILE A 104 -1.76 -8.37 4.08
N ARG A 105 -2.68 -8.61 3.13
CA ARG A 105 -2.59 -9.79 2.24
C ARG A 105 -1.32 -9.78 1.40
N THR A 106 -1.00 -8.63 0.81
CA THR A 106 0.21 -8.45 0.00
C THR A 106 1.47 -8.67 0.85
N ARG A 107 1.51 -8.08 2.05
CA ARG A 107 2.60 -8.24 3.01
C ARG A 107 2.77 -9.69 3.47
N ALA A 108 1.68 -10.39 3.78
CA ALA A 108 1.72 -11.78 4.22
C ALA A 108 2.30 -12.69 3.12
N TYR A 109 1.92 -12.45 1.86
CA TYR A 109 2.47 -13.19 0.73
C TYR A 109 3.99 -12.99 0.59
N PHE A 110 4.45 -11.75 0.73
CA PHE A 110 5.89 -11.45 0.76
C PHE A 110 6.60 -12.28 1.83
N GLN A 111 6.07 -12.30 3.05
CA GLN A 111 6.65 -13.07 4.15
C GLN A 111 6.69 -14.57 3.86
N MET A 112 5.69 -15.14 3.17
CA MET A 112 5.71 -16.54 2.74
C MET A 112 6.79 -16.83 1.70
N CYS A 113 6.99 -15.93 0.73
CA CYS A 113 8.07 -16.05 -0.26
C CYS A 113 9.47 -16.02 0.37
N ALA A 114 9.65 -15.25 1.45
CA ALA A 114 10.92 -15.22 2.16
C ALA A 114 11.25 -16.51 2.92
N ILE A 115 10.24 -17.30 3.32
CA ILE A 115 10.42 -18.58 4.04
C ILE A 115 10.73 -19.73 3.06
N THR A 116 10.41 -19.56 1.78
CA THR A 116 10.53 -20.59 0.74
C THR A 116 11.79 -20.45 -0.14
N LEU A 117 12.63 -19.45 0.13
CA LEU A 117 13.95 -19.22 -0.47
C LEU A 117 15.07 -19.67 0.47
#